data_AF-A0A2T4DPV6-F1
#
_entry.id   AF-A0A2T4DPV6-F1
#
_cell.length_a   1.000
_cell.length_b   1.000
_cell.length_c   1.000
_cell.angle_alpha   90.00
_cell.angle_beta   90.00
_cell.angle_gamma   90.00
#
_symmetry.space_group_name_H-M   'P 1'
#
loop_
_entity.id
_entity.type
_entity.pdbx_description
1 polymer ?
#
loop_
_entity_poly.entity_id
_entity_poly.type
_entity_poly.pdbx_seq_one_letter_code
_entity_poly.pdbx_strand_id
1 'polypeptide(L)' 'PHITIAFRDLKKKNFYPLWNEVCDKNFEKSFRAGGLTLFRHNGNSWDEYDFFPFKNSN' A
#
# COMPACT_ATOMS: atom_id res chain seq x y z
N PRO A 1 6.99 0.98 9.54
CA PRO A 1 6.59 1.00 8.11
C PRO A 1 5.77 -0.25 7.80
N HIS A 2 4.53 -0.10 7.34
CA HIS A 2 3.66 -1.21 6.96
C HIS A 2 3.11 -0.97 5.56
N ILE A 3 2.74 -2.04 4.86
CA ILE A 3 2.08 -1.99 3.55
C ILE A 3 0.71 -2.61 3.72
N THR A 4 -0.33 -1.89 3.31
CA THR A 4 -1.70 -2.40 3.29
C THR A 4 -1.89 -3.31 2.09
N ILE A 5 -2.17 -4.59 2.33
CA ILE A 5 -2.32 -5.61 1.27
C ILE A 5 -3.78 -5.71 0.79
N ALA A 6 -4.75 -5.36 1.64
CA ALA A 6 -6.18 -5.29 1.30
C ALA A 6 -6.88 -4.22 2.15
N PHE A 7 -7.80 -3.46 1.56
CA PHE A 7 -8.62 -2.45 2.26
C PHE A 7 -10.00 -2.28 1.61
N ARG A 8 -10.96 -1.73 2.38
CA ARG A 8 -12.32 -1.25 2.05
C ARG A 8 -13.29 -2.19 1.32
N ASP A 9 -12.84 -2.95 0.32
CA ASP A 9 -13.66 -3.87 -0.49
C ASP A 9 -13.72 -5.29 0.10
N LEU A 10 -12.95 -5.53 1.17
CA LEU A 10 -13.03 -6.76 1.95
C LEU A 10 -14.32 -6.76 2.77
N LYS A 11 -15.42 -7.23 2.17
CA LYS A 11 -16.69 -7.46 2.87
C LYS A 11 -16.42 -8.29 4.12
N LYS A 12 -17.08 -7.98 5.24
CA LYS A 12 -16.88 -8.66 6.55
C LYS A 12 -16.91 -10.20 6.45
N LYS A 13 -17.76 -10.76 5.56
CA LYS A 13 -17.85 -12.20 5.29
C LYS A 13 -16.58 -12.82 4.68
N ASN A 14 -15.77 -12.02 3.98
CA ASN A 14 -14.54 -12.44 3.34
C ASN A 14 -13.31 -12.16 4.21
N PHE A 15 -13.47 -11.39 5.30
CA PHE A 15 -12.36 -11.04 6.20
C PHE A 15 -11.76 -12.27 6.85
N TYR A 16 -12.56 -13.08 7.56
CA TYR A 16 -12.05 -14.24 8.29
C TYR A 16 -11.45 -15.32 7.37
N PRO A 17 -12.06 -15.70 6.23
CA PRO A 17 -11.44 -16.62 5.30
C PRO A 17 -10.08 -16.14 4.79
N LEU A 18 -9.98 -14.86 4.40
CA LEU A 18 -8.72 -14.30 3.92
C LEU A 18 -7.68 -14.23 5.05
N TRP A 19 -8.09 -13.77 6.24
CA TRP A 19 -7.21 -13.67 7.40
C TRP A 19 -6.60 -15.01 7.77
N ASN A 20 -7.42 -16.08 7.85
CA ASN A 20 -6.95 -17.44 8.12
C ASN A 20 -5.95 -17.94 7.07
N GLU A 21 -6.04 -17.46 5.83
CA GLU A 21 -5.12 -17.86 4.77
C GLU A 21 -3.78 -17.08 4.83
N VAL A 22 -3.80 -15.82 5.27
CA VAL A 22 -2.64 -14.92 5.15
C VAL A 22 -1.94 -14.60 6.46
N CYS A 23 -2.57 -14.80 7.61
CA CYS A 23 -2.00 -14.39 8.91
C CYS A 23 -0.70 -15.13 9.26
N ASP A 24 -0.59 -16.40 8.86
CA ASP A 24 0.56 -17.26 9.17
C ASP A 24 1.54 -17.36 7.99
N LYS A 25 1.27 -16.68 6.88
CA LYS A 25 2.17 -16.65 5.73
C LYS A 25 3.30 -15.68 5.98
N ASN A 26 4.52 -16.21 6.09
CA ASN A 26 5.72 -15.39 6.06
C ASN A 26 5.86 -14.71 4.70
N PHE A 27 6.05 -13.39 4.71
CA PHE A 27 6.31 -12.60 3.52
C PHE A 27 7.57 -11.76 3.74
N GLU A 28 8.59 -12.02 2.93
CA GLU A 28 9.85 -11.30 2.97
C GLU A 28 10.17 -10.78 1.57
N LYS A 29 10.24 -9.45 1.45
CA LYS A 29 10.63 -8.74 0.23
C LYS A 29 11.34 -7.45 0.59
N SER A 30 12.23 -7.04 -0.30
CA SER A 30 12.93 -5.76 -0.24
C SER A 30 12.68 -4.98 -1.52
N PHE A 31 12.49 -3.67 -1.40
CA PHE A 31 12.47 -2.75 -2.52
C PHE A 31 13.17 -1.45 -2.12
N ARG A 32 13.71 -0.74 -3.11
CA ARG A 32 14.22 0.61 -2.93
C ARG A 32 13.12 1.59 -3.32
N ALA A 33 12.66 2.39 -2.37
CA ALA A 33 11.74 3.49 -2.67
C ALA A 33 12.48 4.55 -3.51
N GLY A 34 11.90 4.94 -4.64
CA GLY A 34 12.50 5.93 -5.55
C GLY A 34 12.16 7.38 -5.21
N GLY A 35 11.13 7.60 -4.38
CA GLY A 35 10.63 8.93 -4.05
C GLY A 35 9.31 8.87 -3.28
N LEU A 36 8.67 10.03 -3.14
CA LEU A 36 7.33 10.18 -2.60
C LEU A 36 6.40 10.75 -3.67
N THR A 37 5.21 10.17 -3.81
CA THR A 37 4.14 10.75 -4.63
C THR A 37 3.17 11.49 -3.73
N LEU A 38 2.92 12.76 -4.02
CA LEU A 38 1.84 13.52 -3.43
C LEU A 38 0.56 13.19 -4.18
N PHE A 39 -0.44 12.69 -3.46
CA PHE A 39 -1.78 12.47 -4.01
C PHE A 39 -2.73 13.56 -3.53
N ARG A 40 -3.70 13.91 -4.39
CA ARG A 40 -4.80 14.81 -4.06
C ARG A 40 -6.12 14.05 -4.12
N HIS A 41 -6.92 14.16 -3.06
CA HIS A 41 -8.26 13.56 -3.05
C HIS A 41 -9.22 14.42 -3.88
N ASN A 42 -9.93 13.81 -4.83
CA ASN A 42 -10.87 14.50 -5.73
C ASN A 42 -12.34 14.41 -5.29
N GLY A 43 -12.61 13.79 -4.14
CA GLY A 43 -13.96 13.53 -3.63
C GLY A 43 -14.41 12.08 -3.80
N ASN A 44 -13.74 11.30 -4.64
CA ASN A 44 -14.00 9.87 -4.86
C ASN A 44 -12.73 9.01 -4.77
N SER A 45 -11.65 9.44 -5.42
CA SER A 45 -10.36 8.77 -5.47
C SER A 45 -9.22 9.70 -5.05
N TRP A 46 -8.05 9.10 -4.87
CA TRP A 46 -6.77 9.79 -4.76
C TRP A 46 -6.11 9.77 -6.14
N ASP A 47 -5.87 10.95 -6.69
CA ASP A 47 -5.18 11.09 -7.97
C ASP A 47 -3.74 11.55 -7.70
N GLU A 48 -2.80 11.07 -8.53
CA GLU A 48 -1.42 11.54 -8.47
C GLU A 48 -1.38 13.04 -8.79
N TYR A 49 -0.75 13.82 -7.91
CA TYR A 49 -0.61 15.26 -8.07
C TYR A 49 0.84 15.64 -8.42
N ASP A 50 1.82 15.06 -7.73
CA ASP A 50 3.24 15.32 -8.01
C ASP A 50 4.13 14.17 -7.51
N PHE A 51 5.33 14.01 -8.07
CA PHE A 51 6.31 13.01 -7.67
C PHE A 51 7.65 13.65 -7.30
N PHE A 52 8.12 13.33 -6.11
CA PHE A 52 9.36 13.84 -5.53
C PHE A 52 10.39 12.71 -5.46
N PRO A 53 11.32 12.61 -6.45
CA PRO A 53 12.37 11.60 -6.40
C PRO A 53 13.30 11.85 -5.22
N PHE A 54 13.71 10.79 -4.54
CA PHE A 54 14.78 10.91 -3.56
C PHE A 54 16.09 11.20 -4.29
N LYS A 55 16.84 12.21 -3.83
CA LYS A 55 18.21 12.40 -4.30
C LYS A 55 19.03 11.18 -3.89
N ASN A 56 19.73 10.57 -4.83
CA ASN A 56 20.79 9.65 -4.48
C ASN A 56 21.87 10.44 -3.73
N SER A 57 22.06 10.11 -2.46
CA SER A 57 23.30 10.46 -1.76
C SER A 57 24.40 9.62 -2.40
N ASN A 58 25.22 10.25 -3.24
CA ASN A 58 26.55 9.74 -3.58
C ASN A 58 27.52 10.07 -2.44
#